data_AF-H8GZ67-F1
#
_entry.id   AF-H8GZ67-F1
#
_cell.length_a   1.000
_cell.length_b   1.000
_cell.length_c   1.000
_cell.angle_alpha   90.00
_cell.angle_beta   90.00
_cell.angle_gamma   90.00
#
_symmetry.space_group_name_H-M   'P 1'
#
loop_
_entity.id
_entity.type
_entity.pdbx_description
1 polymer ?
#
loop_
_entity_poly.entity_id
_entity_poly.type
_entity_poly.pdbx_seq_one_letter_code
_entity_poly.pdbx_strand_id
1 'polypeptide(L)'
;MDTLTVNRRALLEFMNGGGSTGHHTAVAALLGEPLAVGLLLHFLGDQGFGAECVSTKVTQGTRSGERLDAWIAAEKDGWRVLYQTEIKMWAGNAIGGLRLAEDADEATLAKGAARQWARIWNPQTQDFLAPNVRKVLKPMKPPASHKEWPIKPLACFWWLMRSRPTDGPWFAVEVGEAAKSPFAEVHVFSLTAYLLTLDDEVLSLHLPLLRERLEVVGTLLGTPERHWTETFRALSRADGE
;
A
#
# COMPACT_ATOMS: atom_id res chain seq x y z
N MET A 1 17.69 3.94 13.65
CA MET A 1 16.94 2.73 13.26
C MET A 1 15.56 3.22 12.85
N ASP A 2 15.25 3.18 11.55
CA ASP A 2 14.07 3.85 10.97
C ASP A 2 12.84 2.94 10.94
N THR A 3 12.85 1.94 11.81
CA THR A 3 11.79 0.95 11.96
C THR A 3 10.76 1.44 12.97
N LEU A 4 9.50 1.18 12.71
CA LEU A 4 8.37 1.43 13.61
C LEU A 4 7.59 0.13 13.80
N THR A 5 7.06 -0.05 15.00
CA THR A 5 6.23 -1.19 15.36
C THR A 5 4.76 -0.88 15.06
N VAL A 6 4.06 -1.81 14.41
CA VAL A 6 2.65 -1.66 14.03
C VAL A 6 1.86 -2.86 14.53
N ASN A 7 0.81 -2.60 15.32
CA ASN A 7 -0.15 -3.64 15.71
C ASN A 7 -1.08 -3.93 14.53
N ARG A 8 -1.00 -5.15 14.00
CA ARG A 8 -1.72 -5.61 12.81
C ARG A 8 -3.23 -5.58 13.00
N ARG A 9 -3.73 -6.08 14.15
CA ARG A 9 -5.16 -6.17 14.44
C ARG A 9 -5.76 -4.77 14.62
N ALA A 10 -5.10 -3.93 15.41
CA ALA A 10 -5.51 -2.53 15.61
C ALA A 10 -5.53 -1.75 14.29
N LEU A 11 -4.56 -1.99 13.40
CA LEU A 11 -4.53 -1.39 12.08
C LEU A 11 -5.71 -1.85 11.20
N LEU A 12 -5.99 -3.15 11.16
CA LEU A 12 -7.12 -3.71 10.41
C LEU A 12 -8.45 -3.17 10.95
N GLU A 13 -8.62 -3.15 12.26
CA GLU A 13 -9.81 -2.61 12.92
C GLU A 13 -9.98 -1.11 12.63
N PHE A 14 -8.91 -0.33 12.76
CA PHE A 14 -8.95 1.10 12.50
C PHE A 14 -9.38 1.41 11.06
N MET A 15 -8.78 0.71 10.10
CA MET A 15 -8.97 1.01 8.68
C MET A 15 -10.22 0.36 8.06
N ASN A 16 -10.74 -0.72 8.66
CA ASN A 16 -11.88 -1.47 8.14
C ASN A 16 -13.13 -1.44 9.05
N GLY A 17 -12.98 -1.36 10.38
CA GLY A 17 -14.05 -1.52 11.38
C GLY A 17 -14.91 -0.27 11.64
N GLY A 18 -14.43 0.92 11.25
CA GLY A 18 -15.24 2.14 11.27
C GLY A 18 -15.50 2.78 12.63
N GLY A 19 -14.85 2.33 13.71
CA GLY A 19 -15.00 2.87 15.08
C GLY A 19 -14.38 4.27 15.31
N SER A 20 -13.54 4.77 14.41
CA SER A 20 -12.78 6.03 14.54
C SER A 20 -13.29 7.15 13.60
N THR A 21 -14.63 7.28 13.47
CA THR A 21 -15.31 8.03 12.40
C THR A 21 -14.87 9.49 12.21
N GLY A 22 -14.31 10.16 13.21
CA GLY A 22 -13.83 11.55 13.09
C GLY A 22 -12.36 11.72 12.68
N HIS A 23 -11.49 10.77 13.00
CA HIS A 23 -10.04 10.93 12.83
C HIS A 23 -9.46 10.11 11.67
N HIS A 24 -10.27 9.24 11.08
CA HIS A 24 -9.81 8.32 10.05
C HIS A 24 -9.10 9.02 8.89
N THR A 25 -9.68 10.07 8.31
CA THR A 25 -9.09 10.77 7.16
C THR A 25 -7.74 11.39 7.51
N ALA A 26 -7.62 12.04 8.67
CA ALA A 26 -6.39 12.70 9.09
C ALA A 26 -5.27 11.69 9.38
N VAL A 27 -5.61 10.61 10.09
CA VAL A 27 -4.68 9.54 10.43
C VAL A 27 -4.25 8.79 9.17
N ALA A 28 -5.17 8.44 8.27
CA ALA A 28 -4.87 7.82 6.98
C ALA A 28 -4.02 8.73 6.08
N ALA A 29 -4.24 10.06 6.10
CA ALA A 29 -3.39 11.00 5.37
C ALA A 29 -1.96 11.03 5.94
N LEU A 30 -1.82 10.94 7.26
CA LEU A 30 -0.52 10.92 7.94
C LEU A 30 0.26 9.64 7.65
N LEU A 31 -0.38 8.47 7.83
CA LEU A 31 0.29 7.17 7.77
C LEU A 31 0.21 6.46 6.41
N GLY A 32 -0.72 6.84 5.55
CA GLY A 32 -1.21 5.99 4.47
C GLY A 32 -0.15 5.53 3.48
N GLU A 33 0.45 6.46 2.72
CA GLU A 33 1.47 6.10 1.73
C GLU A 33 2.72 5.48 2.38
N PRO A 34 3.29 6.04 3.48
CA PRO A 34 4.42 5.40 4.15
C PRO A 34 4.12 3.97 4.59
N LEU A 35 2.94 3.73 5.19
CA LEU A 35 2.52 2.41 5.64
C LEU A 35 2.39 1.43 4.47
N ALA A 36 1.74 1.85 3.38
CA ALA A 36 1.58 1.03 2.20
C ALA A 36 2.93 0.61 1.60
N VAL A 37 3.88 1.55 1.51
CA VAL A 37 5.26 1.27 1.11
C VAL A 37 5.91 0.28 2.07
N GLY A 38 5.85 0.52 3.38
CA GLY A 38 6.47 -0.37 4.37
C GLY A 38 5.92 -1.80 4.34
N LEU A 39 4.60 -1.96 4.19
CA LEU A 39 3.96 -3.28 4.06
C LEU A 39 4.34 -3.98 2.75
N LEU A 40 4.44 -3.24 1.66
CA LEU A 40 4.90 -3.78 0.38
C LEU A 40 6.37 -4.25 0.45
N LEU A 41 7.25 -3.46 1.07
CA LEU A 41 8.64 -3.84 1.28
C LEU A 41 8.75 -5.08 2.18
N HIS A 42 7.94 -5.16 3.24
CA HIS A 42 7.88 -6.34 4.11
C HIS A 42 7.43 -7.58 3.32
N PHE A 43 6.34 -7.49 2.54
CA PHE A 43 5.87 -8.58 1.71
C PHE A 43 6.95 -9.07 0.74
N LEU A 44 7.62 -8.15 0.02
CA LEU A 44 8.69 -8.52 -0.91
C LEU A 44 9.88 -9.16 -0.19
N GLY A 45 10.23 -8.65 0.99
CA GLY A 45 11.25 -9.24 1.87
C GLY A 45 10.93 -10.68 2.26
N ASP A 46 9.68 -10.97 2.64
CA ASP A 46 9.22 -12.33 2.97
C ASP A 46 9.25 -13.26 1.76
N GLN A 47 9.08 -12.72 0.55
CA GLN A 47 9.27 -13.46 -0.70
C GLN A 47 10.77 -13.63 -1.08
N GLY A 48 11.68 -13.13 -0.25
CA GLY A 48 13.14 -13.23 -0.43
C GLY A 48 13.73 -12.21 -1.39
N PHE A 49 13.04 -11.11 -1.68
CA PHE A 49 13.60 -10.00 -2.46
C PHE A 49 14.36 -9.02 -1.55
N GLY A 50 15.48 -8.50 -2.04
CA GLY A 50 15.96 -7.20 -1.60
C GLY A 50 15.04 -6.13 -2.19
N ALA A 51 14.36 -5.36 -1.34
CA ALA A 51 13.42 -4.35 -1.79
C ALA A 51 13.63 -3.01 -1.07
N GLU A 52 13.50 -1.90 -1.81
CA GLU A 52 13.61 -0.56 -1.26
C GLU A 52 12.68 0.45 -1.97
N CYS A 53 12.30 1.50 -1.24
CA CYS A 53 11.63 2.66 -1.83
C CYS A 53 12.69 3.67 -2.28
N VAL A 54 12.97 3.70 -3.57
CA VAL A 54 14.02 4.55 -4.16
C VAL A 54 13.60 6.00 -4.32
N SER A 55 12.30 6.29 -4.42
CA SER A 55 11.79 7.66 -4.53
C SER A 55 10.28 7.71 -4.32
N THR A 56 9.80 8.72 -3.59
CA THR A 56 8.37 9.10 -3.53
C THR A 56 7.98 10.16 -4.56
N LYS A 57 8.92 10.55 -5.42
CA LYS A 57 8.69 11.46 -6.54
C LYS A 57 8.65 10.68 -7.84
N VAL A 58 7.46 10.28 -8.25
CA VAL A 58 7.22 9.59 -9.52
C VAL A 58 6.54 10.56 -10.48
N THR A 59 7.20 10.91 -11.58
CA THR A 59 6.68 11.88 -12.56
C THR A 59 7.02 11.44 -13.97
N GLN A 60 6.32 11.98 -14.96
CA GLN A 60 6.61 11.74 -16.38
C GLN A 60 7.85 12.51 -16.90
N GLY A 61 8.52 13.29 -16.04
CA GLY A 61 9.67 14.12 -16.43
C GLY A 61 9.31 15.43 -17.15
N THR A 62 8.03 15.77 -17.21
CA THR A 62 7.47 16.99 -17.78
C THR A 62 7.05 17.99 -16.69
N ARG A 63 6.83 19.27 -17.06
CA ARG A 63 6.39 20.32 -16.09
C ARG A 63 4.98 20.07 -15.54
N SER A 64 4.10 19.54 -16.38
CA SER A 64 2.75 19.10 -16.05
C SER A 64 2.57 17.64 -16.45
N GLY A 65 1.68 16.92 -15.77
CA GLY A 65 1.42 15.52 -16.04
C GLY A 65 0.97 14.78 -14.79
N GLU A 66 0.74 13.49 -14.96
CA GLU A 66 0.41 12.62 -13.85
C GLU A 66 1.62 12.41 -12.95
N ARG A 67 1.34 12.14 -11.68
CA ARG A 67 2.33 11.74 -10.68
C ARG A 67 1.85 10.47 -10.02
N LEU A 68 2.76 9.59 -9.63
CA LEU A 68 2.45 8.44 -8.78
C LEU A 68 3.15 8.59 -7.44
N ASP A 69 2.95 7.62 -6.56
CA ASP A 69 3.29 7.76 -5.14
C ASP A 69 4.67 7.21 -4.81
N ALA A 70 5.12 6.13 -5.46
CA ALA A 70 6.44 5.55 -5.19
C ALA A 70 7.09 4.79 -6.36
N TRP A 71 8.42 4.84 -6.40
CA TRP A 71 9.26 3.89 -7.11
C TRP A 71 9.77 2.85 -6.12
N ILE A 72 9.48 1.57 -6.38
CA ILE A 72 9.94 0.45 -5.56
C ILE A 72 10.89 -0.41 -6.39
N ALA A 73 12.13 -0.51 -5.95
CA ALA A 73 13.10 -1.42 -6.54
C ALA A 73 12.99 -2.78 -5.83
N ALA A 74 12.98 -3.87 -6.59
CA ALA A 74 13.03 -5.22 -6.03
C ALA A 74 14.02 -6.08 -6.83
N GLU A 75 14.84 -6.84 -6.13
CA GLU A 75 15.83 -7.73 -6.72
C GLU A 75 15.93 -9.07 -5.99
N LYS A 76 16.15 -10.14 -6.75
CA LYS A 76 16.36 -11.49 -6.22
C LYS A 76 17.11 -12.33 -7.24
N ASP A 77 18.20 -12.97 -6.84
CA ASP A 77 18.95 -13.92 -7.67
C ASP A 77 19.31 -13.38 -9.08
N GLY A 78 19.68 -12.09 -9.16
CA GLY A 78 20.02 -11.41 -10.42
C GLY A 78 18.81 -10.94 -11.25
N TRP A 79 17.59 -11.31 -10.87
CA TRP A 79 16.38 -10.69 -11.39
C TRP A 79 16.15 -9.35 -10.72
N ARG A 80 15.79 -8.33 -11.52
CA ARG A 80 15.56 -6.96 -11.05
C ARG A 80 14.32 -6.36 -11.70
N VAL A 81 13.57 -5.59 -10.94
CA VAL A 81 12.37 -4.89 -11.40
C VAL A 81 12.23 -3.55 -10.69
N LEU A 82 11.72 -2.57 -11.41
CA LEU A 82 11.37 -1.26 -10.86
C LEU A 82 9.86 -1.05 -10.98
N TYR A 83 9.15 -1.03 -9.86
CA TYR A 83 7.70 -0.82 -9.84
C TYR A 83 7.36 0.67 -9.80
N GLN A 84 6.63 1.14 -10.82
CA GLN A 84 5.96 2.44 -10.76
C GLN A 84 4.63 2.27 -10.03
N THR A 85 4.55 2.81 -8.81
CA THR A 85 3.52 2.43 -7.85
C THR A 85 2.54 3.55 -7.60
N GLU A 86 1.25 3.25 -7.77
CA GLU A 86 0.14 4.07 -7.30
C GLU A 86 -0.49 3.42 -6.06
N ILE A 87 -0.69 4.20 -5.01
CA ILE A 87 -1.21 3.78 -3.71
C ILE A 87 -2.58 4.42 -3.50
N LYS A 88 -3.58 3.59 -3.21
CA LYS A 88 -4.93 4.01 -2.84
C LYS A 88 -5.29 3.54 -1.43
N MET A 89 -5.23 4.48 -0.50
CA MET A 89 -5.61 4.29 0.90
C MET A 89 -7.11 4.51 1.12
N TRP A 90 -7.95 3.97 0.21
CA TRP A 90 -9.39 4.03 0.39
C TRP A 90 -9.78 3.12 1.55
N ALA A 91 -10.27 3.71 2.62
CA ALA A 91 -10.64 3.01 3.83
C ALA A 91 -11.93 2.21 3.68
N GLY A 92 -12.15 1.23 4.56
CA GLY A 92 -13.39 0.45 4.61
C GLY A 92 -14.62 1.29 5.00
N ASN A 93 -14.42 2.43 5.67
CA ASN A 93 -15.48 3.38 6.03
C ASN A 93 -15.78 4.43 4.95
N ALA A 94 -14.99 4.49 3.87
CA ALA A 94 -15.27 5.38 2.74
C ALA A 94 -16.54 4.92 2.01
N ILE A 95 -17.13 5.79 1.17
CA ILE A 95 -18.34 5.45 0.41
C ILE A 95 -18.09 4.21 -0.47
N GLY A 96 -18.80 3.13 -0.16
CA GLY A 96 -18.67 1.82 -0.79
C GLY A 96 -17.49 0.97 -0.30
N GLY A 97 -16.77 1.39 0.74
CA GLY A 97 -15.75 0.59 1.40
C GLY A 97 -16.31 -0.73 1.94
N LEU A 98 -15.44 -1.72 2.07
CA LEU A 98 -15.79 -3.00 2.70
C LEU A 98 -15.47 -2.88 4.18
N ARG A 99 -16.49 -2.86 5.03
CA ARG A 99 -16.30 -3.12 6.45
C ARG A 99 -16.11 -4.61 6.63
N LEU A 100 -14.98 -4.99 7.21
CA LEU A 100 -14.66 -6.37 7.53
C LEU A 100 -15.04 -6.60 8.99
N ALA A 101 -15.97 -7.52 9.22
CA ALA A 101 -16.16 -8.06 10.55
C ALA A 101 -14.92 -8.89 10.92
N GLU A 102 -14.54 -8.87 12.19
CA GLU A 102 -13.35 -9.56 12.69
C GLU A 102 -13.43 -11.08 12.47
N ASP A 103 -14.65 -11.62 12.46
CA ASP A 103 -15.00 -13.02 12.29
C ASP A 103 -15.61 -13.33 10.91
N ALA A 104 -15.41 -12.45 9.92
CA ALA A 104 -15.93 -12.66 8.58
C ALA A 104 -15.37 -13.96 7.98
N ASP A 105 -16.27 -14.86 7.57
CA ASP A 105 -15.88 -16.10 6.92
C ASP A 105 -15.25 -15.88 5.54
N GLU A 106 -14.51 -16.88 5.04
CA GLU A 106 -13.81 -16.80 3.76
C GLU A 106 -14.76 -16.51 2.58
N ALA A 107 -16.00 -17.01 2.64
CA ALA A 107 -17.00 -16.75 1.61
C ALA A 107 -17.40 -15.26 1.56
N THR A 108 -17.57 -14.63 2.72
CA THR A 108 -17.87 -13.20 2.87
C THR A 108 -16.69 -12.35 2.43
N LEU A 109 -15.47 -12.73 2.83
CA LEU A 109 -14.24 -12.07 2.40
C LEU A 109 -14.08 -12.13 0.88
N ALA A 110 -14.23 -13.31 0.27
CA ALA A 110 -14.09 -13.51 -1.17
C ALA A 110 -15.15 -12.71 -1.96
N LYS A 111 -16.41 -12.70 -1.50
CA LYS A 111 -17.48 -11.90 -2.11
C LYS A 111 -17.19 -10.40 -2.00
N GLY A 112 -16.71 -9.95 -0.85
CA GLY A 112 -16.29 -8.57 -0.61
C GLY A 112 -15.15 -8.14 -1.53
N ALA A 113 -14.13 -8.99 -1.65
CA ALA A 113 -12.95 -8.77 -2.50
C ALA A 113 -13.32 -8.64 -3.98
N ALA A 114 -14.12 -9.57 -4.49
CA ALA A 114 -14.60 -9.56 -5.87
C ALA A 114 -15.44 -8.30 -6.17
N ARG A 115 -16.29 -7.89 -5.22
CA ARG A 115 -17.07 -6.65 -5.35
C ARG A 115 -16.17 -5.42 -5.43
N GLN A 116 -15.13 -5.31 -4.62
CA GLN A 116 -14.22 -4.17 -4.69
C GLN A 116 -13.41 -4.18 -6.00
N TRP A 117 -12.99 -5.35 -6.47
CA TRP A 117 -12.31 -5.48 -7.76
C TRP A 117 -13.18 -5.00 -8.92
N ALA A 118 -14.43 -5.46 -8.99
CA ALA A 118 -15.37 -5.08 -10.05
C ALA A 118 -15.69 -3.56 -10.09
N ARG A 119 -15.43 -2.82 -9.00
CA ARG A 119 -15.61 -1.36 -8.96
C ARG A 119 -14.47 -0.59 -9.58
N ILE A 120 -13.28 -1.18 -9.66
CA ILE A 120 -12.08 -0.49 -10.13
C ILE A 120 -11.58 -1.02 -11.46
N TRP A 121 -11.95 -2.24 -11.83
CA TRP A 121 -11.45 -2.92 -13.02
C TRP A 121 -12.58 -3.28 -13.98
N ASN A 122 -12.37 -2.97 -15.27
CA ASN A 122 -13.26 -3.35 -16.35
C ASN A 122 -12.71 -4.61 -17.04
N PRO A 123 -13.34 -5.79 -16.87
CA PRO A 123 -12.83 -7.02 -17.49
C PRO A 123 -13.01 -7.04 -19.01
N GLN A 124 -13.95 -6.27 -19.59
CA GLN A 124 -14.17 -6.22 -21.04
C GLN A 124 -13.09 -5.40 -21.76
N THR A 125 -12.66 -4.30 -21.16
CA THR A 125 -11.60 -3.44 -21.74
C THR A 125 -10.22 -3.71 -21.16
N GLN A 126 -10.14 -4.54 -20.11
CA GLN A 126 -8.93 -4.81 -19.33
C GLN A 126 -8.23 -3.49 -18.92
N ASP A 127 -8.99 -2.59 -18.30
CA ASP A 127 -8.53 -1.24 -17.91
C ASP A 127 -9.15 -0.83 -16.55
N PHE A 128 -8.53 0.15 -15.88
CA PHE A 128 -9.08 0.73 -14.67
C PHE A 128 -10.24 1.67 -14.97
N LEU A 129 -11.37 1.44 -14.29
CA LEU A 129 -12.54 2.31 -14.30
C LEU A 129 -12.28 3.66 -13.63
N ALA A 130 -11.37 3.68 -12.64
CA ALA A 130 -11.03 4.88 -11.87
C ALA A 130 -9.85 5.64 -12.51
N PRO A 131 -10.06 6.88 -13.03
CA PRO A 131 -9.00 7.62 -13.73
C PRO A 131 -7.76 7.89 -12.87
N ASN A 132 -7.97 8.12 -11.57
CA ASN A 132 -6.90 8.38 -10.61
C ASN A 132 -6.07 7.13 -10.25
N VAL A 133 -6.51 5.93 -10.64
CA VAL A 133 -5.70 4.70 -10.59
C VAL A 133 -5.09 4.45 -11.96
N ARG A 134 -5.88 4.62 -13.03
CA ARG A 134 -5.49 4.38 -14.42
C ARG A 134 -4.16 5.03 -14.81
N LYS A 135 -3.81 6.19 -14.22
CA LYS A 135 -2.51 6.85 -14.45
C LYS A 135 -1.29 5.96 -14.15
N VAL A 136 -1.43 4.91 -13.33
CA VAL A 136 -0.37 3.90 -13.11
C VAL A 136 0.04 3.18 -14.40
N LEU A 137 -0.83 3.16 -15.42
CA LEU A 137 -0.56 2.57 -16.73
C LEU A 137 0.15 3.54 -17.70
N LYS A 138 0.39 4.79 -17.29
CA LYS A 138 1.17 5.75 -18.09
C LYS A 138 2.65 5.64 -17.72
N PRO A 139 3.59 5.63 -18.69
CA PRO A 139 5.02 5.58 -18.40
C PRO A 139 5.49 6.74 -17.53
N MET A 140 6.27 6.41 -16.52
CA MET A 140 6.94 7.37 -15.65
C MET A 140 8.43 7.41 -15.95
N LYS A 141 9.08 8.54 -15.67
CA LYS A 141 10.53 8.68 -15.83
C LYS A 141 11.24 7.98 -14.67
N PRO A 142 12.03 6.92 -14.91
CA PRO A 142 12.71 6.21 -13.85
C PRO A 142 13.81 7.08 -13.20
N PRO A 143 14.18 6.81 -11.94
CA PRO A 143 15.36 7.40 -11.31
C PRO A 143 16.63 7.07 -12.11
N ALA A 144 17.62 7.96 -12.05
CA ALA A 144 18.84 7.81 -12.84
C ALA A 144 19.62 6.52 -12.54
N SER A 145 19.57 6.05 -11.29
CA SER A 145 20.18 4.80 -10.82
C SER A 145 19.53 3.53 -11.38
N HIS A 146 18.31 3.61 -11.94
CA HIS A 146 17.50 2.46 -12.34
C HIS A 146 16.99 2.55 -13.78
N LYS A 147 17.62 3.36 -14.64
CA LYS A 147 17.16 3.59 -16.03
C LYS A 147 17.04 2.31 -16.86
N GLU A 148 17.92 1.35 -16.62
CA GLU A 148 18.03 0.09 -17.36
C GLU A 148 17.26 -1.07 -16.69
N TRP A 149 16.48 -0.78 -15.65
CA TRP A 149 15.68 -1.79 -14.97
C TRP A 149 14.33 -1.96 -15.69
N PRO A 150 13.84 -3.19 -15.86
CA PRO A 150 12.48 -3.43 -16.36
C PRO A 150 11.46 -2.72 -15.47
N ILE A 151 10.63 -1.87 -16.06
CA ILE A 151 9.58 -1.14 -15.35
C ILE A 151 8.29 -1.95 -15.41
N LYS A 152 7.63 -2.12 -14.27
CA LYS A 152 6.29 -2.70 -14.18
C LYS A 152 5.34 -1.78 -13.42
N PRO A 153 4.08 -1.64 -13.86
CA PRO A 153 3.10 -0.86 -13.11
C PRO A 153 2.56 -1.67 -11.93
N LEU A 154 2.39 -1.00 -10.79
CA LEU A 154 1.87 -1.58 -9.56
C LEU A 154 0.77 -0.69 -8.96
N ALA A 155 -0.43 -1.22 -8.82
CA ALA A 155 -1.51 -0.59 -8.09
C ALA A 155 -1.65 -1.22 -6.70
N CYS A 156 -1.37 -0.44 -5.66
CA CYS A 156 -1.44 -0.87 -4.27
C CYS A 156 -2.72 -0.31 -3.62
N PHE A 157 -3.53 -1.18 -3.04
CA PHE A 157 -4.81 -0.80 -2.45
C PHE A 157 -4.88 -1.20 -0.99
N TRP A 158 -5.45 -0.32 -0.17
CA TRP A 158 -5.84 -0.70 1.18
C TRP A 158 -6.88 -1.83 1.17
N TRP A 159 -7.91 -1.73 0.33
CA TRP A 159 -9.00 -2.68 0.25
C TRP A 159 -8.53 -4.13 0.07
N LEU A 160 -9.32 -5.07 0.62
CA LEU A 160 -9.26 -6.47 0.24
C LEU A 160 -9.66 -6.61 -1.23
N MET A 161 -8.75 -7.09 -2.08
CA MET A 161 -8.99 -7.25 -3.52
C MET A 161 -8.52 -8.60 -4.00
N ARG A 162 -9.28 -9.20 -4.91
CA ARG A 162 -8.92 -10.42 -5.64
C ARG A 162 -9.56 -10.36 -7.03
N SER A 163 -8.81 -10.71 -8.08
CA SER A 163 -9.39 -10.84 -9.43
C SER A 163 -10.02 -12.21 -9.63
N ARG A 164 -9.48 -13.23 -8.95
CA ARG A 164 -9.93 -14.62 -8.92
C ARG A 164 -9.96 -15.12 -7.47
N PRO A 165 -10.77 -16.15 -7.15
CA PRO A 165 -10.86 -16.66 -5.77
C PRO A 165 -9.52 -17.10 -5.17
N THR A 166 -8.60 -17.60 -6.00
CA THR A 166 -7.29 -18.12 -5.61
C THR A 166 -6.19 -17.06 -5.54
N ASP A 167 -6.47 -15.80 -5.90
CA ASP A 167 -5.46 -14.76 -5.84
C ASP A 167 -5.10 -14.45 -4.37
N GLY A 168 -3.81 -14.42 -4.10
CA GLY A 168 -3.27 -13.96 -2.83
C GLY A 168 -3.23 -12.43 -2.73
N PRO A 169 -2.40 -11.87 -1.84
CA PRO A 169 -2.27 -10.43 -1.69
C PRO A 169 -1.65 -9.74 -2.90
N TRP A 170 -0.91 -10.47 -3.72
CA TRP A 170 -0.26 -10.00 -4.94
C TRP A 170 -0.75 -10.81 -6.13
N PHE A 171 -1.23 -10.13 -7.18
CA PHE A 171 -1.59 -10.76 -8.45
C PHE A 171 -1.30 -9.81 -9.62
N ALA A 172 -1.35 -10.32 -10.83
CA ALA A 172 -1.22 -9.53 -12.05
C ALA A 172 -2.45 -9.75 -12.93
N VAL A 173 -2.88 -8.70 -13.63
CA VAL A 173 -3.93 -8.77 -14.65
C VAL A 173 -3.42 -8.18 -15.95
N GLU A 174 -3.86 -8.76 -17.06
CA GLU A 174 -3.57 -8.25 -18.39
C GLU A 174 -4.15 -6.85 -18.58
N VAL A 175 -3.44 -6.01 -19.35
CA VAL A 175 -3.89 -4.67 -19.72
C VAL A 175 -4.27 -4.68 -21.19
N GLY A 176 -5.51 -4.34 -21.48
CA GLY A 176 -6.05 -4.37 -22.84
C GLY A 176 -5.59 -3.19 -23.68
N GLU A 177 -5.68 -3.34 -25.00
CA GLU A 177 -5.31 -2.29 -25.96
C GLU A 177 -6.07 -0.98 -25.75
N ALA A 178 -7.32 -1.06 -25.26
CA ALA A 178 -8.15 0.10 -24.95
C ALA A 178 -7.55 1.04 -23.88
N ALA A 179 -6.67 0.51 -23.02
CA ALA A 179 -5.98 1.31 -22.01
C ALA A 179 -4.97 2.29 -22.64
N LYS A 180 -4.50 2.02 -23.88
CA LYS A 180 -3.41 2.74 -24.56
C LYS A 180 -2.12 2.80 -23.71
N SER A 181 -1.88 1.71 -22.98
CA SER A 181 -0.72 1.50 -22.13
C SER A 181 0.37 0.77 -22.92
N PRO A 182 1.66 1.07 -22.71
CA PRO A 182 2.75 0.24 -23.24
C PRO A 182 3.00 -1.00 -22.38
N PHE A 183 2.39 -1.10 -21.20
CA PHE A 183 2.48 -2.27 -20.33
C PHE A 183 1.42 -3.30 -20.71
N ALA A 184 1.84 -4.56 -20.85
CA ALA A 184 0.96 -5.69 -21.16
C ALA A 184 0.19 -6.21 -19.94
N GLU A 185 0.68 -5.93 -18.72
CA GLU A 185 0.06 -6.32 -17.46
C GLU A 185 0.23 -5.23 -16.41
N VAL A 186 -0.58 -5.28 -15.37
CA VAL A 186 -0.43 -4.50 -14.15
C VAL A 186 -0.49 -5.39 -12.93
N HIS A 187 0.47 -5.16 -12.03
CA HIS A 187 0.48 -5.81 -10.73
C HIS A 187 -0.49 -5.10 -9.78
N VAL A 188 -1.13 -5.87 -8.93
CA VAL A 188 -2.03 -5.40 -7.89
C VAL A 188 -1.58 -5.97 -6.57
N PHE A 189 -1.44 -5.09 -5.56
CA PHE A 189 -1.15 -5.48 -4.19
C PHE A 189 -2.27 -5.03 -3.27
N SER A 190 -2.85 -5.96 -2.51
CA SER A 190 -3.90 -5.70 -1.53
C SER A 190 -3.31 -5.75 -0.12
N LEU A 191 -3.22 -4.59 0.52
CA LEU A 191 -2.67 -4.45 1.87
C LEU A 191 -3.50 -5.23 2.90
N THR A 192 -4.83 -5.13 2.82
CA THR A 192 -5.71 -5.92 3.72
C THR A 192 -5.56 -7.42 3.46
N ALA A 193 -5.50 -7.87 2.20
CA ALA A 193 -5.27 -9.29 1.92
C ALA A 193 -3.95 -9.76 2.56
N TYR A 194 -2.90 -8.97 2.45
CA TYR A 194 -1.59 -9.28 2.99
C TYR A 194 -1.60 -9.35 4.52
N LEU A 195 -2.19 -8.35 5.18
CA LEU A 195 -2.31 -8.37 6.65
C LEU A 195 -3.13 -9.55 7.16
N LEU A 196 -4.08 -10.07 6.38
CA LEU A 196 -4.84 -11.28 6.73
C LEU A 196 -4.02 -12.57 6.55
N THR A 197 -2.91 -12.57 5.80
CA THR A 197 -2.03 -13.75 5.68
C THR A 197 -0.95 -13.82 6.75
N LEU A 198 -0.78 -12.78 7.56
CA LEU A 198 0.25 -12.73 8.60
C LEU A 198 -0.27 -13.30 9.91
N ASP A 199 0.55 -14.14 10.54
CA ASP A 199 0.27 -14.66 11.89
C ASP A 199 0.70 -13.67 12.97
N ASP A 200 1.79 -12.93 12.74
CA ASP A 200 2.32 -11.96 13.70
C ASP A 200 1.33 -10.84 14.01
N GLU A 201 1.06 -10.61 15.30
CA GLU A 201 0.22 -9.49 15.73
C GLU A 201 0.95 -8.15 15.65
N VAL A 202 2.28 -8.18 15.72
CA VAL A 202 3.14 -7.00 15.82
C VAL A 202 4.17 -7.03 14.70
N LEU A 203 4.09 -6.05 13.80
CA LEU A 203 4.96 -5.94 12.64
C LEU A 203 6.07 -4.91 12.89
N SER A 204 7.27 -5.21 12.41
CA SER A 204 8.42 -4.31 12.44
C SER A 204 8.66 -3.76 11.04
N LEU A 205 8.16 -2.54 10.78
CA LEU A 205 8.14 -1.95 9.43
C LEU A 205 9.16 -0.83 9.29
N HIS A 206 9.92 -0.84 8.20
CA HIS A 206 10.79 0.29 7.84
C HIS A 206 9.93 1.45 7.29
N LEU A 207 9.77 2.50 8.09
CA LEU A 207 8.83 3.61 7.83
C LEU A 207 9.49 4.99 8.03
N PRO A 208 10.60 5.30 7.32
CA PRO A 208 11.36 6.53 7.52
C PRO A 208 10.50 7.79 7.28
N LEU A 209 9.66 7.80 6.25
CA LEU A 209 8.80 8.95 5.95
C LEU A 209 7.72 9.18 7.00
N LEU A 210 7.20 8.13 7.63
CA LEU A 210 6.24 8.30 8.72
C LEU A 210 6.94 8.88 9.95
N ARG A 211 8.16 8.42 10.24
CA ARG A 211 8.99 8.98 11.31
C ARG A 211 9.24 10.47 11.11
N GLU A 212 9.69 10.88 9.93
CA GLU A 212 9.87 12.31 9.59
C GLU A 212 8.57 13.11 9.77
N ARG A 213 7.43 12.58 9.32
CA ARG A 213 6.12 13.24 9.50
C ARG A 213 5.78 13.40 10.99
N LEU A 214 6.02 12.37 11.82
CA LEU A 214 5.78 12.42 13.26
C LEU A 214 6.72 13.40 13.97
N GLU A 215 7.97 13.52 13.54
CA GLU A 215 8.94 14.50 14.06
C GLU A 215 8.50 15.94 13.77
N VAL A 216 8.00 16.20 12.55
CA VAL A 216 7.42 17.51 12.20
C VAL A 216 6.22 17.82 13.10
N VAL A 217 5.30 16.87 13.28
CA VAL A 217 4.16 17.05 14.19
C VAL A 217 4.62 17.30 15.62
N GLY A 218 5.59 16.53 16.13
CA GLY A 218 6.16 16.72 17.46
C GLY A 218 6.78 18.11 17.65
N THR A 219 7.51 18.59 16.64
CA THR A 219 8.10 19.93 16.62
C THR A 219 7.03 21.02 16.70
N LEU A 220 5.95 20.90 15.93
CA LEU A 220 4.83 21.85 15.94
C LEU A 220 4.07 21.88 17.28
N LEU A 221 4.04 20.75 18.00
CA LEU A 221 3.37 20.63 19.30
C LEU A 221 4.28 20.96 20.49
N GLY A 222 5.57 21.23 20.27
CA GLY A 222 6.53 21.50 21.34
C GLY A 222 6.91 20.26 22.17
N THR A 223 6.68 19.05 21.64
CA THR A 223 7.02 17.78 22.31
C THR A 223 8.39 17.31 21.84
N PRO A 224 9.41 17.23 22.72
CA PRO A 224 10.73 16.75 22.34
C PRO A 224 10.69 15.27 21.91
N GLU A 225 11.51 14.92 20.92
CA GLU A 225 11.69 13.60 20.29
C GLU A 225 11.76 12.40 21.27
N ARG A 226 12.25 12.63 22.49
CA ARG A 226 12.38 11.59 23.53
C ARG A 226 11.04 11.04 24.01
N HIS A 227 9.96 11.83 23.97
CA HIS A 227 8.68 11.40 24.52
C HIS A 227 7.95 10.37 23.64
N TRP A 228 8.08 10.45 22.31
CA TRP A 228 7.40 9.50 21.43
C TRP A 228 8.00 8.10 21.54
N THR A 229 9.32 7.98 21.56
CA THR A 229 10.01 6.67 21.67
C THR A 229 9.72 5.97 23.00
N GLU A 230 9.61 6.73 24.09
CA GLU A 230 9.22 6.20 25.41
C GLU A 230 7.73 5.88 25.48
N THR A 231 6.85 6.72 24.91
CA THR A 231 5.40 6.50 24.89
C THR A 231 5.04 5.27 24.03
N PHE A 232 5.64 5.11 22.85
CA PHE A 232 5.43 3.93 22.01
C PHE A 232 5.99 2.65 22.64
N ARG A 233 7.10 2.73 23.40
CA ARG A 233 7.63 1.60 24.19
C ARG A 233 6.79 1.26 25.41
N ALA A 234 6.15 2.24 26.04
CA ALA A 234 5.28 2.03 27.19
C ALA A 234 3.95 1.37 26.77
N LEU A 235 3.37 1.82 25.64
CA LEU A 235 2.14 1.25 25.11
C LEU A 235 2.31 -0.20 24.62
N SER A 236 3.48 -0.54 24.06
CA SER A 236 3.78 -1.93 23.63
C SER A 236 4.11 -2.90 24.77
N ARG A 237 4.27 -2.41 26.02
CA ARG A 237 4.45 -3.25 27.21
C ARG A 237 3.15 -3.46 28.01
N ALA A 238 2.16 -2.60 27.83
CA ALA A 238 0.91 -2.64 28.58
C ALA A 238 -0.06 -3.73 28.10
N ASP A 239 0.11 -4.25 26.87
CA ASP A 239 -0.73 -5.31 26.29
C ASP A 239 -0.16 -6.73 26.52
N GLY A 240 0.84 -6.88 27.40
CA GLY A 240 1.55 -8.12 27.69
C GLY A 240 1.44 -8.63 29.14
N GLU A 241 0.51 -8.10 29.94
CA GLU A 241 0.15 -8.61 31.28
C GLU A 241 -1.27 -9.17 31.33
#